data_AF-A0A966GJ93-F1
#
_entry.id   AF-A0A966GJ93-F1
#
_cell.length_a   1.000
_cell.length_b   1.000
_cell.length_c   1.000
_cell.angle_alpha   90.00
_cell.angle_beta   90.00
_cell.angle_gamma   90.00
#
_symmetry.space_group_name_H-M   'P 1'
#
loop_
_entity.id
_entity.type
_entity.pdbx_description
1 polymer ?
#
loop_
_entity_poly.entity_id
_entity_poly.type
_entity_poly.pdbx_seq_one_letter_code
_entity_poly.pdbx_strand_id
1 'polypeptide(L)'
;MIKINKKRISICLIALVMVLTLAFLLYKPVIFQEGNPAPLLKGIIQLNFSRDKIVKLDMDGNRYLTKGKNGQEVLVNLLNNQGYEFIDQMGSGYFFKDNNDNALLAEHRQYSRFYSIWSLSIPKNAKEKIDDKLFTISGEFVCLPLKDENIPHNDLCIFGIKNSNSDYYRLQAPSDDKNNVVNKIRKGQKIEISGELTNEESDIYKTLGTIKVSGIKSLYTEEKDLESNLPDSFKANYISFQNYSSNIIKAEEYPKLESWVENSQIECNETPLESSLPLRISKKEINGNKYCIGASSEGAAGSVYTQYAYITVIGDNVYSVQFVARYPNCDNYSEEESIKCQTERESFDLDILVDSEIEKIRS
;
A
#
# COMPACT_ATOMS: atom_id res chain seq x y z
N MET A 1 -4.98 -57.98 40.57
CA MET A 1 -5.43 -58.09 39.16
C MET A 1 -6.74 -57.32 39.00
N ILE A 2 -6.69 -56.10 38.44
CA ILE A 2 -7.90 -55.29 38.21
C ILE A 2 -8.66 -55.91 37.03
N LYS A 3 -9.86 -56.45 37.28
CA LYS A 3 -10.76 -57.00 36.25
C LYS A 3 -11.34 -55.84 35.45
N ILE A 4 -10.65 -55.41 34.41
CA ILE A 4 -11.11 -54.30 33.57
C ILE A 4 -12.36 -54.77 32.81
N ASN A 5 -13.50 -54.11 33.08
CA ASN A 5 -14.78 -54.46 32.51
C ASN A 5 -14.82 -54.02 31.03
N LYS A 6 -14.71 -54.98 30.11
CA LYS A 6 -14.66 -54.76 28.65
C LYS A 6 -15.80 -53.86 28.13
N LYS A 7 -16.99 -53.92 28.74
CA LYS A 7 -18.11 -53.04 28.39
C LYS A 7 -17.84 -51.56 28.72
N ARG A 8 -17.19 -51.27 29.85
CA ARG A 8 -16.84 -49.89 30.24
C ARG A 8 -15.75 -49.31 29.36
N ILE A 9 -14.74 -50.11 28.97
CA ILE A 9 -13.72 -49.68 28.00
C ILE A 9 -14.38 -49.31 26.66
N SER A 10 -15.28 -50.16 26.16
CA SER A 10 -15.93 -49.93 24.87
C SER A 10 -16.80 -48.66 24.88
N ILE A 11 -17.49 -48.37 25.98
CA ILE A 11 -18.29 -47.14 26.14
C ILE A 11 -17.37 -45.90 26.18
N CYS A 12 -16.27 -45.94 26.93
CA CYS A 12 -15.31 -44.83 26.97
C CYS A 12 -14.68 -44.58 25.59
N LEU A 13 -14.40 -45.63 24.82
CA LEU A 13 -13.82 -45.52 23.49
C LEU A 13 -14.81 -44.90 22.49
N ILE A 14 -16.08 -45.30 22.54
CA ILE A 14 -17.15 -44.70 21.72
C ILE A 14 -17.36 -43.23 22.09
N ALA A 15 -17.37 -42.90 23.38
CA ALA A 15 -17.50 -41.53 23.85
C ALA A 15 -16.32 -40.65 23.38
N LEU A 16 -15.09 -41.16 23.45
CA LEU A 16 -13.90 -40.48 22.95
C LEU A 16 -14.01 -40.22 21.44
N VAL A 17 -14.42 -41.22 20.66
CA VAL A 17 -14.61 -41.08 19.21
C VAL A 17 -15.68 -40.04 18.90
N MET A 18 -16.80 -40.03 19.64
CA MET A 18 -17.86 -39.02 19.49
C MET A 18 -17.38 -37.60 19.80
N VAL A 19 -16.57 -37.43 20.84
CA VAL A 19 -15.98 -36.13 21.18
C VAL A 19 -15.00 -35.68 20.10
N LEU A 20 -14.17 -36.58 19.59
CA LEU A 20 -13.23 -36.28 18.51
C LEU A 20 -13.94 -35.93 17.20
N THR A 21 -15.03 -36.63 16.83
CA THR A 21 -15.82 -36.31 15.64
C THR A 21 -16.58 -35.00 15.80
N LEU A 22 -17.16 -34.73 16.97
CA LEU A 22 -17.83 -33.45 17.23
C LEU A 22 -16.83 -32.27 17.19
N ALA A 23 -15.66 -32.43 17.81
CA ALA A 23 -14.59 -31.45 17.73
C ALA A 23 -14.14 -31.25 16.28
N PHE A 24 -13.97 -32.33 15.51
CA PHE A 24 -13.62 -32.25 14.10
C PHE A 24 -14.68 -31.47 13.30
N LEU A 25 -15.97 -31.71 13.53
CA LEU A 25 -17.05 -30.97 12.85
C LEU A 25 -17.06 -29.48 13.19
N LEU A 26 -16.84 -29.12 14.45
CA LEU A 26 -16.82 -27.73 14.91
C LEU A 26 -15.59 -26.96 14.42
N TYR A 27 -14.43 -27.61 14.36
CA TYR A 27 -13.17 -26.96 14.00
C TYR A 27 -12.75 -27.19 12.54
N LYS A 28 -13.51 -27.97 11.75
CA LYS A 28 -13.27 -28.18 10.31
C LYS A 28 -13.03 -26.86 9.55
N PRO A 29 -13.84 -25.80 9.71
CA PRO A 29 -13.63 -24.56 8.97
C PRO A 29 -12.29 -23.89 9.30
N VAL A 30 -11.76 -24.10 10.52
CA VAL A 30 -10.51 -23.53 11.02
C VAL A 30 -9.30 -24.38 10.58
N ILE A 31 -9.41 -25.70 10.68
CA ILE A 31 -8.33 -26.64 10.36
C ILE A 31 -8.00 -26.63 8.86
N PHE A 32 -9.01 -26.43 8.00
CA PHE A 32 -8.88 -26.50 6.55
C PHE A 32 -8.78 -25.12 5.86
N GLN A 33 -8.52 -24.03 6.60
CA GLN A 33 -8.39 -22.69 6.00
C GLN A 33 -7.30 -22.60 4.92
N GLU A 34 -6.25 -23.41 5.04
CA GLU A 34 -5.08 -23.42 4.13
C GLU A 34 -5.06 -24.64 3.19
N GLY A 35 -6.19 -25.35 3.03
CA GLY A 35 -6.26 -26.58 2.26
C GLY A 35 -5.82 -27.80 3.07
N ASN A 36 -4.78 -28.53 2.63
CA ASN A 36 -4.30 -29.73 3.32
C ASN A 36 -3.59 -29.37 4.64
N PRO A 37 -4.10 -29.80 5.81
CA PRO A 37 -3.52 -29.41 7.10
C PRO A 37 -2.26 -30.19 7.50
N ALA A 38 -1.94 -31.29 6.80
CA ALA A 38 -0.86 -32.20 7.20
C ALA A 38 0.54 -31.52 7.27
N PRO A 39 0.95 -30.69 6.28
CA PRO A 39 2.24 -30.00 6.34
C PRO A 39 2.34 -29.02 7.51
N LEU A 40 1.25 -28.32 7.85
CA LEU A 40 1.19 -27.40 8.98
C LEU A 40 1.28 -28.14 10.31
N LEU A 41 0.54 -29.23 10.48
CA LEU A 41 0.61 -30.06 11.69
C LEU A 41 2.01 -30.64 11.89
N LYS A 42 2.64 -31.13 10.81
CA LYS A 42 4.03 -31.60 10.83
C LYS A 42 4.99 -30.48 11.26
N GLY A 43 4.83 -29.27 10.72
CA GLY A 43 5.61 -28.10 11.10
C GLY A 43 5.43 -27.70 12.57
N ILE A 44 4.20 -27.74 13.08
CA ILE A 44 3.88 -27.45 14.49
C ILE A 44 4.53 -28.48 15.43
N ILE A 45 4.45 -29.77 15.09
CA ILE A 45 5.10 -30.83 15.86
C ILE A 45 6.61 -30.58 15.89
N GLN A 46 7.22 -30.28 14.74
CA GLN A 46 8.64 -29.97 14.66
C GLN A 46 9.02 -28.77 15.53
N LEU A 47 8.34 -27.63 15.42
CA LEU A 47 8.62 -26.42 16.22
C LEU A 47 8.48 -26.59 17.75
N ASN A 48 7.72 -27.59 18.21
CA ASN A 48 7.54 -27.83 19.65
C ASN A 48 8.44 -28.91 20.22
N PHE A 49 8.79 -29.91 19.41
CA PHE A 49 9.58 -31.06 19.85
C PHE A 49 11.03 -31.04 19.36
N SER A 50 11.39 -30.14 18.44
CA SER A 50 12.77 -29.87 18.05
C SER A 50 13.29 -28.54 18.63
N ARG A 51 14.57 -28.23 18.40
CA ARG A 51 15.18 -26.94 18.75
C ARG A 51 15.01 -25.88 17.65
N ASP A 52 14.30 -26.22 16.57
CA ASP A 52 14.13 -25.34 15.42
C ASP A 52 13.22 -24.17 15.80
N LYS A 53 13.64 -22.95 15.45
CA LYS A 53 12.84 -21.74 15.67
C LYS A 53 11.93 -21.41 14.49
N ILE A 54 12.24 -21.99 13.33
CA ILE A 54 11.53 -21.81 12.05
C ILE A 54 11.58 -23.13 11.26
N VAL A 55 10.50 -23.45 10.56
CA VAL A 55 10.39 -24.67 9.76
C VAL A 55 9.87 -24.32 8.38
N LYS A 56 10.52 -24.81 7.32
CA LYS A 56 9.98 -24.72 5.95
C LYS A 56 8.82 -25.70 5.81
N LEU A 57 7.69 -25.22 5.30
CA LEU A 57 6.50 -26.04 5.08
C LEU A 57 6.60 -26.76 3.73
N ASP A 58 6.19 -28.03 3.73
CA ASP A 58 6.09 -28.86 2.53
C ASP A 58 4.75 -28.61 1.83
N MET A 59 4.62 -27.41 1.24
CA MET A 59 3.42 -26.89 0.58
C MET A 59 3.83 -26.09 -0.65
N ASP A 60 2.88 -25.81 -1.55
CA ASP A 60 3.14 -24.97 -2.72
C ASP A 60 3.64 -23.57 -2.32
N GLY A 61 4.78 -23.18 -2.91
CA GLY A 61 5.47 -21.91 -2.63
C GLY A 61 6.57 -22.01 -1.56
N ASN A 62 7.30 -20.92 -1.35
CA ASN A 62 8.33 -20.85 -0.31
C ASN A 62 7.71 -20.40 1.02
N ARG A 63 7.02 -21.31 1.71
CA ARG A 63 6.35 -21.02 2.98
C ARG A 63 7.15 -21.50 4.19
N TYR A 64 7.12 -20.73 5.27
CA TYR A 64 7.77 -21.03 6.54
C TYR A 64 6.79 -20.87 7.69
N LEU A 65 7.06 -21.57 8.79
CA LEU A 65 6.29 -21.53 10.02
C LEU A 65 7.21 -21.15 11.17
N THR A 66 6.78 -20.18 11.98
CA THR A 66 7.44 -19.80 13.23
C THR A 66 6.45 -19.84 14.39
N LYS A 67 6.97 -19.78 15.62
CA LYS A 67 6.14 -19.40 16.77
C LYS A 67 5.70 -17.94 16.60
N GLY A 68 4.54 -17.60 17.15
CA GLY A 68 3.97 -16.25 17.06
C GLY A 68 4.81 -15.22 17.83
N LYS A 69 5.37 -15.62 18.98
CA LYS A 69 6.32 -14.78 19.72
C LYS A 69 7.70 -14.83 19.06
N ASN A 70 8.27 -13.66 18.76
CA ASN A 70 9.57 -13.46 18.12
C ASN A 70 9.70 -14.07 16.70
N GLY A 71 8.58 -14.38 16.03
CA GLY A 71 8.60 -14.99 14.70
C GLY A 71 9.32 -14.13 13.65
N GLN A 72 9.11 -12.81 13.70
CA GLN A 72 9.76 -11.83 12.82
C GLN A 72 11.27 -11.89 12.92
N GLU A 73 11.80 -11.74 14.14
CA GLU A 73 13.24 -11.77 14.41
C GLU A 73 13.88 -13.07 13.90
N VAL A 74 13.18 -14.20 14.08
CA VAL A 74 13.65 -15.50 13.59
C VAL A 74 13.70 -15.54 12.06
N LEU A 75 12.69 -15.03 11.36
CA LEU A 75 12.70 -14.97 9.89
C LEU A 75 13.78 -14.02 9.38
N VAL A 76 13.87 -12.81 9.93
CA VAL A 76 14.87 -11.81 9.55
C VAL A 76 16.28 -12.36 9.72
N ASN A 77 16.57 -13.01 10.85
CA ASN A 77 17.87 -13.65 11.08
C ASN A 77 18.14 -14.80 10.10
N LEU A 78 17.13 -15.59 9.72
CA LEU A 78 17.28 -16.63 8.70
C LEU A 78 17.68 -16.02 7.35
N LEU A 79 16.98 -14.96 6.93
CA LEU A 79 17.20 -14.31 5.64
C LEU A 79 18.51 -13.53 5.60
N ASN A 80 18.89 -12.83 6.67
CA ASN A 80 20.21 -12.21 6.82
C ASN A 80 21.34 -13.23 6.66
N ASN A 81 21.22 -14.40 7.30
CA ASN A 81 22.20 -15.49 7.14
C ASN A 81 22.22 -16.09 5.73
N GLN A 82 21.16 -15.88 4.94
CA GLN A 82 21.05 -16.28 3.53
C GLN A 82 21.50 -15.18 2.56
N GLY A 83 22.00 -14.04 3.05
CA GLY A 83 22.50 -12.94 2.23
C GLY A 83 21.43 -11.93 1.81
N TYR A 84 20.28 -11.92 2.47
CA TYR A 84 19.23 -10.92 2.27
C TYR A 84 19.24 -9.89 3.39
N GLU A 85 19.33 -8.61 3.07
CA GLU A 85 19.23 -7.50 4.02
C GLU A 85 17.76 -7.09 4.19
N PHE A 86 17.30 -6.98 5.43
CA PHE A 86 15.98 -6.43 5.74
C PHE A 86 15.95 -4.92 5.50
N ILE A 87 15.00 -4.46 4.69
CA ILE A 87 14.86 -3.06 4.29
C ILE A 87 13.79 -2.37 5.13
N ASP A 88 12.55 -2.88 5.05
CA ASP A 88 11.38 -2.22 5.64
C ASP A 88 10.22 -3.20 5.83
N GLN A 89 9.23 -2.81 6.64
CA GLN A 89 7.98 -3.53 6.85
C GLN A 89 6.78 -2.62 6.56
N MET A 90 5.92 -3.05 5.64
CA MET A 90 4.65 -2.39 5.35
C MET A 90 3.49 -3.34 5.69
N GLY A 91 2.82 -3.07 6.80
CA GLY A 91 1.74 -3.93 7.31
C GLY A 91 2.23 -5.35 7.58
N SER A 92 1.73 -6.30 6.80
CA SER A 92 2.13 -7.72 6.84
C SER A 92 3.28 -8.06 5.90
N GLY A 93 3.69 -7.17 5.00
CA GLY A 93 4.79 -7.38 4.06
C GLY A 93 6.14 -6.94 4.64
N TYR A 94 7.15 -7.80 4.51
CA TYR A 94 8.52 -7.53 4.92
C TYR A 94 9.41 -7.56 3.69
N PHE A 95 10.11 -6.46 3.44
CA PHE A 95 10.92 -6.27 2.26
C PHE A 95 12.37 -6.56 2.58
N PHE A 96 12.99 -7.37 1.74
CA PHE A 96 14.39 -7.70 1.79
C PHE A 96 15.03 -7.45 0.43
N LYS A 97 16.33 -7.21 0.40
CA LYS A 97 17.15 -7.22 -0.84
C LYS A 97 18.31 -8.18 -0.69
N ASP A 98 18.70 -8.82 -1.78
CA ASP A 98 20.00 -9.51 -1.83
C ASP A 98 21.13 -8.52 -2.16
N ASN A 99 22.36 -9.03 -2.26
CA ASN A 99 23.54 -8.26 -2.65
C ASN A 99 23.47 -7.65 -4.07
N ASN A 100 22.49 -8.04 -4.89
CA ASN A 100 22.26 -7.53 -6.24
C ASN A 100 21.05 -6.59 -6.31
N ASP A 101 20.58 -6.08 -5.16
CA ASP A 101 19.36 -5.28 -5.02
C ASP A 101 18.07 -5.99 -5.49
N ASN A 102 18.07 -7.33 -5.58
CA ASN A 102 16.84 -8.07 -5.91
C ASN A 102 15.89 -8.10 -4.72
N ALA A 103 14.68 -7.59 -4.92
CA ALA A 103 13.65 -7.60 -3.89
C ALA A 103 13.11 -9.01 -3.59
N LEU A 104 13.01 -9.31 -2.30
CA LEU A 104 12.31 -10.47 -1.76
C LEU A 104 11.24 -9.97 -0.80
N LEU A 105 9.99 -10.37 -1.04
CA LEU A 105 8.87 -10.07 -0.16
C LEU A 105 8.59 -11.27 0.73
N ALA A 106 8.57 -11.06 2.04
CA ALA A 106 8.02 -12.02 2.99
C ALA A 106 6.68 -11.52 3.52
N GLU A 107 5.59 -12.20 3.17
CA GLU A 107 4.26 -11.88 3.68
C GLU A 107 4.03 -12.64 4.98
N HIS A 108 3.71 -11.91 6.05
CA HIS A 108 3.33 -12.43 7.35
C HIS A 108 1.84 -12.73 7.40
N ARG A 109 1.49 -13.90 7.93
CA ARG A 109 0.11 -14.23 8.25
C ARG A 109 0.01 -14.90 9.61
N GLN A 110 -0.87 -14.38 10.46
CA GLN A 110 -1.19 -15.03 11.72
C GLN A 110 -2.06 -16.26 11.48
N TYR A 111 -1.54 -17.45 11.75
CA TYR A 111 -2.27 -18.72 11.61
C TYR A 111 -3.07 -19.07 12.88
N SER A 112 -2.46 -18.84 14.05
CA SER A 112 -3.15 -18.94 15.34
C SER A 112 -2.49 -18.02 16.36
N ARG A 113 -3.01 -17.98 17.58
CA ARG A 113 -2.38 -17.26 18.70
C ARG A 113 -0.91 -17.64 18.91
N PHE A 114 -0.50 -18.85 18.50
CA PHE A 114 0.82 -19.40 18.81
C PHE A 114 1.75 -19.54 17.61
N TYR A 115 1.26 -19.41 16.38
CA TYR A 115 2.04 -19.66 15.17
C TYR A 115 1.79 -18.62 14.08
N SER A 116 2.85 -18.30 13.34
CA SER A 116 2.82 -17.42 12.17
C SER A 116 3.33 -18.17 10.96
N ILE A 117 2.68 -17.92 9.82
CA ILE A 117 3.09 -18.40 8.51
C ILE A 117 3.76 -17.22 7.79
N TRP A 118 4.83 -17.53 7.07
CA TRP A 118 5.57 -16.60 6.24
C TRP A 118 5.57 -17.12 4.81
N SER A 119 5.14 -16.32 3.86
CA SER A 119 5.19 -16.65 2.43
C SER A 119 6.26 -15.81 1.78
N LEU A 120 7.32 -16.45 1.30
CA LEU A 120 8.35 -15.78 0.53
C LEU A 120 7.96 -15.78 -0.95
N SER A 121 7.85 -14.60 -1.51
CA SER A 121 7.66 -14.39 -2.93
C SER A 121 8.72 -13.44 -3.44
N ILE A 122 9.20 -13.71 -4.65
CA ILE A 122 9.90 -12.68 -5.41
C ILE A 122 8.77 -11.97 -6.14
N PRO A 123 8.53 -10.67 -5.86
CA PRO A 123 7.47 -9.93 -6.53
C PRO A 123 7.65 -10.11 -8.04
N LYS A 124 6.56 -10.40 -8.77
CA LYS A 124 6.61 -10.74 -10.20
C LYS A 124 7.28 -9.66 -11.07
N ASN A 125 7.35 -8.42 -10.56
CA ASN A 125 8.09 -7.31 -11.15
C ASN A 125 9.63 -7.45 -11.09
N ALA A 126 10.17 -8.42 -10.34
CA ALA A 126 11.60 -8.65 -10.18
C ALA A 126 12.11 -9.91 -10.91
N LYS A 127 11.22 -10.74 -11.49
CA LYS A 127 11.62 -11.99 -12.18
C LYS A 127 11.32 -12.05 -13.68
N GLU A 128 10.72 -10.99 -14.23
CA GLU A 128 10.48 -10.86 -15.68
C GLU A 128 11.31 -9.73 -16.30
N LYS A 129 12.60 -9.65 -15.92
CA LYS A 129 13.64 -8.88 -16.62
C LYS A 129 15.03 -9.33 -16.17
N ILE A 130 15.34 -10.61 -16.38
CA ILE A 130 16.73 -10.99 -16.60
C ILE A 130 16.89 -10.91 -18.12
N ASP A 131 17.78 -10.00 -18.53
CA ASP A 131 18.12 -9.66 -19.91
C ASP A 131 17.25 -8.58 -20.57
N ASP A 132 17.28 -7.38 -19.97
CA ASP A 132 17.53 -6.16 -20.73
C ASP A 132 17.86 -5.03 -19.74
N LYS A 133 19.09 -4.53 -19.81
CA LYS A 133 19.51 -3.35 -19.06
C LYS A 133 18.65 -2.18 -19.51
N LEU A 134 17.66 -1.80 -18.71
CA LEU A 134 16.78 -0.68 -19.02
C LEU A 134 17.62 0.59 -19.23
N PHE A 135 17.31 1.33 -20.29
CA PHE A 135 17.89 2.62 -20.55
C PHE A 135 17.39 3.59 -19.47
N THR A 136 18.34 4.18 -18.74
CA THR A 136 18.06 5.18 -17.70
C THR A 136 18.53 6.55 -18.15
N ILE A 137 17.68 7.56 -17.96
CA ILE A 137 18.02 8.94 -18.26
C ILE A 137 17.43 9.89 -17.23
N SER A 138 18.25 10.84 -16.79
CA SER A 138 17.85 11.91 -15.89
C SER A 138 17.73 13.22 -16.64
N GLY A 139 16.71 14.00 -16.32
CA GLY A 139 16.45 15.25 -17.01
C GLY A 139 15.19 15.94 -16.53
N GLU A 140 14.83 17.00 -17.25
CA GLU A 140 13.64 17.80 -17.01
C GLU A 140 12.49 17.30 -17.88
N PHE A 141 11.30 17.13 -17.30
CA PHE A 141 10.09 16.78 -18.04
C PHE A 141 9.61 17.97 -18.89
N VAL A 142 9.50 17.78 -20.19
CA VAL A 142 9.21 18.85 -21.17
C VAL A 142 8.17 18.42 -22.20
N CYS A 143 7.57 19.40 -22.88
CA CYS A 143 6.93 19.15 -24.18
C CYS A 143 8.02 19.10 -25.25
N LEU A 144 8.01 18.09 -26.12
CA LEU A 144 9.01 18.00 -27.18
C LEU A 144 8.92 19.20 -28.14
N PRO A 145 10.05 19.83 -28.49
CA PRO A 145 10.06 20.92 -29.45
C PRO A 145 9.90 20.40 -30.90
N LEU A 146 9.23 21.19 -31.73
CA LEU A 146 9.10 20.93 -33.17
C LEU A 146 10.42 21.17 -33.90
N LYS A 147 10.64 20.46 -35.02
CA LYS A 147 11.77 20.69 -35.92
C LYS A 147 11.61 21.98 -36.72
N ASP A 148 10.41 22.23 -37.24
CA ASP A 148 10.05 23.45 -37.96
C ASP A 148 9.26 24.39 -37.04
N GLU A 149 9.85 25.54 -36.73
CA GLU A 149 9.28 26.56 -35.83
C GLU A 149 8.12 27.35 -36.47
N ASN A 150 7.85 27.14 -37.78
CA ASN A 150 6.76 27.80 -38.50
C ASN A 150 5.45 26.99 -38.50
N ILE A 151 5.45 25.77 -37.96
CA ILE A 151 4.24 24.96 -37.80
C ILE A 151 3.54 25.43 -36.53
N PRO A 152 2.23 25.78 -36.58
CA PRO A 152 1.48 26.12 -35.38
C PRO A 152 1.58 25.01 -34.34
N HIS A 153 1.96 25.36 -33.11
CA HIS A 153 1.85 24.46 -31.97
C HIS A 153 0.35 24.21 -31.72
N ASN A 154 -0.20 23.17 -32.33
CA ASN A 154 -1.49 22.64 -31.90
C ASN A 154 -1.31 22.17 -30.44
N ASP A 155 -2.30 22.35 -29.55
CA ASP A 155 -2.22 22.17 -28.08
C ASP A 155 -1.83 20.76 -27.57
N LEU A 156 -1.36 19.87 -28.44
CA LEU A 156 -0.88 18.53 -28.12
C LEU A 156 0.58 18.59 -27.65
N CYS A 157 0.77 18.77 -26.34
CA CYS A 157 2.07 18.57 -25.68
C CYS A 157 2.44 17.07 -25.72
N ILE A 158 3.34 16.68 -26.63
CA ILE A 158 3.94 15.34 -26.60
C ILE A 158 5.00 15.28 -25.49
N PHE A 159 4.83 14.34 -24.58
CA PHE A 159 5.70 14.16 -23.42
C PHE A 159 7.13 13.79 -23.82
N GLY A 160 8.09 14.50 -23.24
CA GLY A 160 9.50 14.28 -23.44
C GLY A 160 10.32 14.53 -22.18
N ILE A 161 11.58 14.10 -22.22
CA ILE A 161 12.59 14.45 -21.23
C ILE A 161 13.77 15.13 -21.92
N LYS A 162 14.23 16.24 -21.33
CA LYS A 162 15.43 16.97 -21.74
C LYS A 162 16.57 16.66 -20.77
N ASN A 163 17.64 16.05 -21.25
CA ASN A 163 18.80 15.75 -20.40
C ASN A 163 19.74 16.97 -20.24
N SER A 164 20.80 16.82 -19.45
CA SER A 164 21.82 17.86 -19.23
C SER A 164 22.57 18.28 -20.50
N ASN A 165 22.66 17.40 -21.50
CA ASN A 165 23.31 17.67 -22.78
C ASN A 165 22.39 18.40 -23.76
N SER A 166 21.16 18.74 -23.34
CA SER A 166 20.10 19.29 -24.19
C SER A 166 19.60 18.34 -25.28
N ASP A 167 19.80 17.04 -25.10
CA ASP A 167 19.17 16.01 -25.92
C ASP A 167 17.73 15.79 -25.45
N TYR A 168 16.86 15.43 -26.40
CA TYR A 168 15.44 15.20 -26.16
C TYR A 168 15.10 13.73 -26.44
N TYR A 169 14.28 13.14 -25.57
CA TYR A 169 13.73 11.81 -25.76
C TYR A 169 12.22 11.84 -25.57
N ARG A 170 11.50 11.16 -26.45
CA ARG A 170 10.05 11.01 -26.35
C ARG A 170 9.70 9.97 -25.31
N LEU A 171 8.66 10.23 -24.53
CA LEU A 171 8.17 9.31 -23.50
C LEU A 171 6.89 8.64 -23.99
N GLN A 172 6.91 7.31 -24.02
CA GLN A 172 5.75 6.50 -24.33
C GLN A 172 5.30 5.76 -23.07
N ALA A 173 4.08 6.05 -22.62
CA ALA A 173 3.48 5.35 -21.49
C ALA A 173 3.08 3.91 -21.85
N PRO A 174 3.05 2.99 -20.87
CA PRO A 174 2.41 1.68 -21.06
C PRO A 174 0.94 1.87 -21.46
N SER A 175 0.44 1.05 -22.39
CA SER A 175 -0.87 1.19 -23.04
C SER A 175 -2.10 0.94 -22.15
N ASP A 176 -1.93 0.97 -20.82
CA ASP A 176 -3.01 0.74 -19.86
C ASP A 176 -3.23 2.05 -19.09
N ASP A 177 -4.21 2.83 -19.56
CA ASP A 177 -4.46 4.24 -19.19
C ASP A 177 -4.65 4.47 -17.67
N LYS A 178 -4.89 3.41 -16.89
CA LYS A 178 -5.08 3.49 -15.43
C LYS A 178 -3.78 3.68 -14.64
N ASN A 179 -2.62 3.38 -15.21
CA ASN A 179 -1.31 3.50 -14.56
C ASN A 179 -0.34 4.41 -15.33
N ASN A 180 -0.84 5.35 -16.14
CA ASN A 180 0.03 6.26 -16.88
C ASN A 180 0.73 7.26 -15.94
N VAL A 181 1.89 6.85 -15.44
CA VAL A 181 2.72 7.61 -14.49
C VAL A 181 3.27 8.89 -15.13
N VAL A 182 3.40 8.92 -16.46
CA VAL A 182 3.91 10.07 -17.23
C VAL A 182 2.92 11.24 -17.18
N ASN A 183 1.62 10.96 -17.20
CA ASN A 183 0.56 11.99 -17.14
C ASN A 183 0.50 12.73 -15.80
N LYS A 184 1.13 12.19 -14.74
CA LYS A 184 1.14 12.79 -13.39
C LYS A 184 2.31 13.74 -13.16
N ILE A 185 3.21 13.87 -14.14
CA ILE A 185 4.45 14.64 -14.02
C ILE A 185 4.20 16.07 -14.48
N ARG A 186 4.68 17.04 -13.70
CA ARG A 186 4.56 18.46 -14.04
C ARG A 186 5.69 18.86 -14.99
N LYS A 187 5.37 19.68 -16.00
CA LYS A 187 6.38 20.32 -16.86
C LYS A 187 7.41 21.04 -15.99
N GLY A 188 8.69 20.81 -16.24
CA GLY A 188 9.80 21.36 -15.46
C GLY A 188 10.27 20.49 -14.29
N GLN A 189 9.60 19.37 -14.00
CA GLN A 189 10.03 18.47 -12.91
C GLN A 189 11.30 17.71 -13.30
N LYS A 190 12.27 17.66 -12.38
CA LYS A 190 13.49 16.85 -12.53
C LYS A 190 13.19 15.39 -12.15
N ILE A 191 13.41 14.50 -13.09
CA ILE A 191 13.06 13.08 -12.97
C ILE A 191 14.15 12.21 -13.57
N GLU A 192 14.23 10.99 -13.09
CA GLU A 192 14.94 9.88 -13.71
C GLU A 192 13.91 8.91 -14.26
N ILE A 193 14.05 8.56 -15.54
CA ILE A 193 13.18 7.62 -16.22
C ILE A 193 13.99 6.38 -16.56
N SER A 194 13.39 5.21 -16.33
CA SER A 194 13.89 3.92 -16.80
C SER A 194 12.91 3.30 -17.80
N GLY A 195 13.42 2.75 -18.89
CA GLY A 195 12.58 2.17 -19.93
C GLY A 195 13.36 1.48 -21.04
N GLU A 196 12.63 0.97 -22.03
CA GLU A 196 13.22 0.44 -23.26
C GLU A 196 13.38 1.60 -24.25
N LEU A 197 14.61 1.85 -24.71
CA LEU A 197 14.89 2.90 -25.70
C LEU A 197 14.84 2.32 -27.10
N THR A 198 13.94 2.84 -27.92
CA THR A 198 13.94 2.64 -29.37
C THR A 198 14.53 3.89 -30.02
N ASN A 199 15.68 3.75 -30.67
CA ASN A 199 16.26 4.85 -31.46
C ASN A 199 15.37 5.09 -32.68
N GLU A 200 14.75 6.27 -32.75
CA GLU A 200 13.91 6.67 -33.86
C GLU A 200 14.08 8.17 -34.12
N GLU A 201 14.10 8.54 -35.41
CA GLU A 201 14.03 9.93 -35.82
C GLU A 201 12.59 10.30 -36.12
N SER A 202 12.13 11.43 -35.59
CA SER A 202 10.82 11.99 -35.93
C SER A 202 10.96 13.07 -36.98
N ASP A 203 10.12 13.06 -38.02
CA ASP A 203 10.06 14.16 -38.99
C ASP A 203 9.48 15.47 -38.40
N ILE A 204 8.81 15.36 -37.25
CA ILE A 204 8.03 16.45 -36.64
C ILE A 204 8.74 17.01 -35.40
N TYR A 205 9.25 16.14 -34.52
CA TYR A 205 9.82 16.53 -33.22
C TYR A 205 11.35 16.38 -33.18
N LYS A 206 12.01 17.24 -32.42
CA LYS A 206 13.43 17.07 -32.06
C LYS A 206 13.50 16.00 -30.96
N THR A 207 13.93 14.79 -31.31
CA THR A 207 14.11 13.65 -30.39
C THR A 207 15.19 12.70 -30.93
N LEU A 208 15.94 12.05 -30.03
CA LEU A 208 16.91 11.01 -30.37
C LEU A 208 16.32 9.60 -30.32
N GLY A 209 15.12 9.45 -29.76
CA GLY A 209 14.41 8.18 -29.71
C GLY A 209 13.20 8.21 -28.78
N THR A 210 12.52 7.09 -28.67
CA THR A 210 11.35 6.90 -27.80
C THR A 210 11.69 5.94 -26.68
N ILE A 211 11.40 6.35 -25.45
CA ILE A 211 11.56 5.55 -24.25
C ILE A 211 10.18 5.02 -23.85
N LYS A 212 10.01 3.70 -23.91
CA LYS A 212 8.86 3.02 -23.34
C LYS A 212 9.04 2.93 -21.84
N VAL A 213 8.34 3.80 -21.11
CA VAL A 213 8.56 4.05 -19.69
C VAL A 213 8.19 2.82 -18.87
N SER A 214 9.15 2.29 -18.13
CA SER A 214 8.99 1.18 -17.18
C SER A 214 9.02 1.66 -15.72
N GLY A 215 9.71 2.78 -15.43
CA GLY A 215 9.80 3.35 -14.09
C GLY A 215 10.18 4.84 -14.11
N ILE A 216 9.78 5.56 -13.07
CA ILE A 216 10.04 6.99 -12.90
C ILE A 216 10.44 7.22 -11.45
N LYS A 217 11.54 7.92 -11.24
CA LYS A 217 12.06 8.32 -9.93
C LYS A 217 12.18 9.84 -9.92
N SER A 218 11.44 10.52 -9.04
CA SER A 218 11.61 11.96 -8.86
C SER A 218 13.00 12.22 -8.26
N LEU A 219 13.78 13.10 -8.88
CA LEU A 219 15.09 13.48 -8.38
C LEU A 219 14.93 14.86 -7.70
N TYR A 220 15.14 14.90 -6.38
CA TYR A 220 14.91 15.97 -5.38
C TYR A 220 13.54 15.91 -4.65
N THR A 221 13.45 15.93 -3.31
CA THR A 221 14.46 16.10 -2.22
C THR A 221 14.17 15.19 -1.01
N GLU A 222 15.24 14.89 -0.29
CA GLU A 222 15.48 14.13 0.94
C GLU A 222 14.38 14.12 2.05
N GLU A 223 14.39 13.05 2.85
CA GLU A 223 13.54 12.67 3.99
C GLU A 223 13.45 13.67 5.17
N LYS A 224 13.76 14.95 4.96
CA LYS A 224 13.73 15.98 6.02
C LYS A 224 12.63 17.03 5.91
N ASP A 225 11.83 17.00 4.84
CA ASP A 225 10.76 17.99 4.60
C ASP A 225 9.33 17.42 4.70
N LEU A 226 9.13 16.18 5.19
CA LEU A 226 7.78 15.62 5.38
C LEU A 226 6.96 16.35 6.47
N GLU A 227 7.59 17.20 7.28
CA GLU A 227 6.93 18.14 8.20
C GLU A 227 6.63 19.52 7.58
N SER A 228 7.12 19.86 6.38
CA SER A 228 7.08 21.27 5.90
C SER A 228 5.74 21.71 5.30
N ASN A 229 4.85 20.78 4.95
CA ASN A 229 3.56 21.09 4.32
C ASN A 229 2.35 20.61 5.14
N LEU A 230 2.57 20.02 6.33
CA LEU A 230 1.48 19.64 7.21
C LEU A 230 0.98 20.90 7.92
N PRO A 231 -0.30 21.29 7.78
CA PRO A 231 -0.81 22.47 8.48
C PRO A 231 -0.68 22.31 10.00
N ASP A 232 -0.41 23.41 10.71
CA ASP A 232 -0.28 23.39 12.18
C ASP A 232 -1.54 22.83 12.88
N SER A 233 -2.70 22.94 12.24
CA SER A 233 -3.98 22.39 12.71
C SER A 233 -4.00 20.86 12.79
N PHE A 234 -3.10 20.17 12.07
CA PHE A 234 -2.95 18.72 12.11
C PHE A 234 -1.95 18.26 13.19
N LYS A 235 -1.41 19.16 14.01
CA LYS A 235 -0.54 18.76 15.13
C LYS A 235 -1.37 18.16 16.26
N ALA A 236 -1.03 16.94 16.64
CA ALA A 236 -1.62 16.20 17.74
C ALA A 236 -0.52 15.45 18.52
N ASN A 237 -0.81 15.00 19.74
CA ASN A 237 0.20 14.36 20.60
C ASN A 237 0.30 12.85 20.36
N TYR A 238 -0.81 12.20 20.02
CA TYR A 238 -0.91 10.76 19.83
C TYR A 238 -1.26 10.39 18.39
N ILE A 239 -2.14 11.17 17.74
CA ILE A 239 -2.43 11.00 16.31
C ILE A 239 -1.28 11.62 15.51
N SER A 240 -0.82 10.92 14.48
CA SER A 240 0.19 11.48 13.55
C SER A 240 -0.32 11.44 12.13
N PHE A 241 0.12 12.43 11.34
CA PHE A 241 -0.30 12.61 9.96
C PHE A 241 0.90 12.57 9.02
N GLN A 242 0.71 11.96 7.86
CA GLN A 242 1.74 11.79 6.85
C GLN A 242 1.16 11.97 5.45
N ASN A 243 2.03 12.24 4.48
CA ASN A 243 1.67 12.35 3.06
C ASN A 243 0.53 13.36 2.80
N TYR A 244 0.50 14.46 3.56
CA TYR A 244 -0.48 15.52 3.34
C TYR A 244 -0.27 16.13 1.96
N SER A 245 -1.37 16.25 1.21
CA SER A 245 -1.40 16.95 -0.07
C SER A 245 -2.74 17.62 -0.28
N SER A 246 -2.73 18.78 -0.93
CA SER A 246 -3.92 19.50 -1.32
C SER A 246 -3.85 19.90 -2.79
N ASN A 247 -4.97 19.80 -3.51
CA ASN A 247 -5.05 20.18 -4.92
C ASN A 247 -6.31 21.00 -5.21
N ILE A 248 -6.21 21.87 -6.21
CA ILE A 248 -7.32 22.65 -6.77
C ILE A 248 -7.39 22.32 -8.25
N ILE A 249 -8.56 21.89 -8.72
CA ILE A 249 -8.80 21.51 -10.11
C ILE A 249 -10.03 22.27 -10.59
N LYS A 250 -10.06 22.73 -11.84
CA LYS A 250 -11.28 23.31 -12.41
C LYS A 250 -12.37 22.25 -12.51
N ALA A 251 -13.60 22.60 -12.14
CA ALA A 251 -14.73 21.66 -12.16
C ALA A 251 -14.93 20.99 -13.53
N GLU A 252 -14.67 21.73 -14.61
CA GLU A 252 -14.75 21.26 -16.00
C GLU A 252 -13.65 20.25 -16.36
N GLU A 253 -12.50 20.32 -15.68
CA GLU A 253 -11.33 19.46 -15.90
C GLU A 253 -11.29 18.27 -14.93
N TYR A 254 -12.22 18.22 -13.98
CA TYR A 254 -12.23 17.19 -12.95
C TYR A 254 -12.69 15.83 -13.52
N PRO A 255 -11.87 14.79 -13.45
CA PRO A 255 -12.19 13.50 -14.06
C PRO A 255 -13.30 12.79 -13.29
N LYS A 256 -14.31 12.30 -14.01
CA LYS A 256 -15.38 11.45 -13.45
C LYS A 256 -14.83 10.06 -13.16
N LEU A 257 -14.51 9.80 -11.89
CA LEU A 257 -14.05 8.51 -11.37
C LEU A 257 -14.99 8.03 -10.27
N GLU A 258 -14.54 8.08 -9.02
CA GLU A 258 -15.29 7.68 -7.82
C GLU A 258 -16.18 8.81 -7.28
N SER A 259 -15.88 10.05 -7.70
CA SER A 259 -16.69 11.25 -7.53
C SER A 259 -16.76 12.04 -8.84
N TRP A 260 -17.77 12.88 -8.99
CA TRP A 260 -17.97 13.77 -10.14
C TRP A 260 -18.65 15.07 -9.73
N VAL A 261 -18.49 16.11 -10.55
CA VAL A 261 -19.21 17.37 -10.36
C VAL A 261 -20.55 17.29 -11.09
N GLU A 262 -21.63 17.60 -10.39
CA GLU A 262 -22.98 17.70 -10.93
C GLU A 262 -23.68 18.91 -10.32
N ASN A 263 -24.24 19.79 -11.16
CA ASN A 263 -24.89 21.04 -10.73
C ASN A 263 -24.03 21.89 -9.77
N SER A 264 -22.72 22.01 -10.06
CA SER A 264 -21.73 22.72 -9.21
C SER A 264 -21.59 22.16 -7.78
N GLN A 265 -21.94 20.90 -7.58
CA GLN A 265 -21.77 20.18 -6.31
C GLN A 265 -20.99 18.88 -6.54
N ILE A 266 -20.29 18.42 -5.51
CA ILE A 266 -19.62 17.11 -5.55
C ILE A 266 -20.64 16.00 -5.33
N GLU A 267 -20.58 14.97 -6.15
CA GLU A 267 -21.38 13.75 -6.04
C GLU A 267 -20.46 12.52 -6.09
N CYS A 268 -20.85 11.45 -5.41
CA CYS A 268 -20.14 10.16 -5.38
C CYS A 268 -21.11 9.02 -5.03
N ASN A 269 -20.67 7.79 -5.22
CA ASN A 269 -21.43 6.62 -4.77
C ASN A 269 -20.97 6.19 -3.39
N GLU A 270 -21.88 6.20 -2.42
CA GLU A 270 -21.56 5.75 -1.07
C GLU A 270 -21.34 4.24 -1.04
N THR A 271 -20.34 3.81 -0.27
CA THR A 271 -20.08 2.39 -0.06
C THR A 271 -21.02 1.85 1.00
N PRO A 272 -21.81 0.80 0.73
CA PRO A 272 -22.69 0.21 1.73
C PRO A 272 -21.92 -0.26 2.97
N LEU A 273 -22.54 -0.15 4.15
CA LEU A 273 -21.98 -0.63 5.42
C LEU A 273 -21.57 -2.12 5.35
N GLU A 274 -22.38 -2.93 4.68
CA GLU A 274 -22.20 -4.38 4.46
C GLU A 274 -21.07 -4.73 3.47
N SER A 275 -20.51 -3.75 2.75
CA SER A 275 -19.49 -4.02 1.73
C SER A 275 -18.24 -4.65 2.34
N SER A 276 -17.56 -5.53 1.62
CA SER A 276 -16.27 -6.11 2.01
C SER A 276 -15.06 -5.31 1.50
N LEU A 277 -15.30 -4.21 0.80
CA LEU A 277 -14.24 -3.38 0.22
C LEU A 277 -13.45 -2.65 1.32
N PRO A 278 -12.12 -2.55 1.17
CA PRO A 278 -11.26 -1.83 2.11
C PRO A 278 -11.38 -0.31 1.97
N LEU A 279 -11.80 0.20 0.80
CA LEU A 279 -12.12 1.61 0.60
C LEU A 279 -13.60 1.84 0.93
N ARG A 280 -13.86 2.85 1.75
CA ARG A 280 -15.19 3.36 2.08
C ARG A 280 -15.33 4.77 1.55
N ILE A 281 -16.39 4.99 0.78
CA ILE A 281 -16.78 6.32 0.32
C ILE A 281 -18.07 6.70 1.03
N SER A 282 -18.12 7.90 1.60
CA SER A 282 -19.30 8.46 2.25
C SER A 282 -19.53 9.90 1.83
N LYS A 283 -20.81 10.31 1.79
CA LYS A 283 -21.18 11.71 1.63
C LYS A 283 -21.36 12.34 3.00
N LYS A 284 -20.86 13.57 3.16
CA LYS A 284 -21.07 14.33 4.38
C LYS A 284 -21.26 15.81 4.05
N GLU A 285 -22.10 16.48 4.83
CA GLU A 285 -22.19 17.93 4.80
C GLU A 285 -21.43 18.47 6.02
N ILE A 286 -20.47 19.35 5.78
CA ILE A 286 -19.60 19.94 6.79
C ILE A 286 -19.66 21.46 6.57
N ASN A 287 -20.12 22.21 7.57
CA ASN A 287 -20.28 23.68 7.51
C ASN A 287 -21.04 24.19 6.26
N GLY A 288 -22.00 23.42 5.74
CA GLY A 288 -22.80 23.76 4.56
C GLY A 288 -22.16 23.40 3.22
N ASN A 289 -20.92 22.90 3.22
CA ASN A 289 -20.24 22.34 2.06
C ASN A 289 -20.50 20.83 1.98
N LYS A 290 -20.80 20.33 0.78
CA LYS A 290 -20.92 18.89 0.53
C LYS A 290 -19.56 18.27 0.26
N TYR A 291 -19.30 17.13 0.85
CA TYR A 291 -18.05 16.38 0.72
C TYR A 291 -18.31 14.95 0.28
N CYS A 292 -17.40 14.46 -0.57
CA CYS A 292 -17.17 13.05 -0.79
C CYS A 292 -15.87 12.66 -0.08
N ILE A 293 -15.99 11.74 0.88
CA ILE A 293 -14.90 11.34 1.76
C ILE A 293 -14.57 9.88 1.45
N GLY A 294 -13.38 9.63 0.94
CA GLY A 294 -12.79 8.31 0.82
C GLY A 294 -11.93 7.99 2.04
N ALA A 295 -12.13 6.82 2.64
CA ALA A 295 -11.33 6.33 3.77
C ALA A 295 -10.95 4.86 3.56
N SER A 296 -9.67 4.52 3.73
CA SER A 296 -9.21 3.13 3.72
C SER A 296 -8.26 2.87 4.88
N SER A 297 -8.55 1.84 5.67
CA SER A 297 -7.83 1.55 6.92
C SER A 297 -7.07 0.23 6.88
N GLU A 298 -5.86 0.23 7.41
CA GLU A 298 -5.03 -0.96 7.63
C GLU A 298 -4.51 -0.97 9.07
N GLY A 299 -4.62 -2.11 9.75
CA GLY A 299 -4.08 -2.30 11.10
C GLY A 299 -2.65 -2.81 11.07
N ALA A 300 -1.74 -2.15 11.80
CA ALA A 300 -0.35 -2.58 11.94
C ALA A 300 0.16 -2.35 13.37
N ALA A 301 0.71 -3.40 13.99
CA ALA A 301 1.48 -3.36 15.25
C ALA A 301 0.96 -2.39 16.32
N GLY A 302 -0.31 -2.49 16.70
CA GLY A 302 -0.90 -1.64 17.74
C GLY A 302 -1.21 -0.21 17.30
N SER A 303 -1.36 0.03 16.01
CA SER A 303 -1.91 1.25 15.42
C SER A 303 -2.80 0.90 14.24
N VAL A 304 -3.69 1.82 13.86
CA VAL A 304 -4.48 1.77 12.62
C VAL A 304 -4.07 2.96 11.77
N TYR A 305 -3.73 2.70 10.52
CA TYR A 305 -3.42 3.72 9.54
C TYR A 305 -4.62 3.88 8.64
N THR A 306 -5.15 5.09 8.53
CA THR A 306 -6.28 5.40 7.65
C THR A 306 -5.87 6.43 6.63
N GLN A 307 -5.94 6.06 5.36
CA GLN A 307 -5.77 6.97 4.23
C GLN A 307 -7.10 7.69 4.00
N TYR A 308 -7.06 9.02 3.97
CA TYR A 308 -8.21 9.88 3.75
C TYR A 308 -8.08 10.65 2.43
N ALA A 309 -9.21 10.84 1.76
CA ALA A 309 -9.36 11.74 0.63
C ALA A 309 -10.68 12.52 0.78
N TYR A 310 -10.58 13.82 1.03
CA TYR A 310 -11.70 14.74 1.12
C TYR A 310 -11.80 15.51 -0.19
N ILE A 311 -13.00 15.56 -0.77
CA ILE A 311 -13.25 16.22 -2.05
C ILE A 311 -14.52 17.06 -1.92
N THR A 312 -14.45 18.33 -2.31
CA THR A 312 -15.59 19.24 -2.36
C THR A 312 -15.51 20.17 -3.56
N VAL A 313 -16.64 20.78 -3.91
CA VAL A 313 -16.75 21.78 -4.98
C VAL A 313 -17.17 23.09 -4.34
N ILE A 314 -16.39 24.15 -4.58
CA ILE A 314 -16.72 25.51 -4.15
C ILE A 314 -16.52 26.45 -5.34
N GLY A 315 -17.61 27.05 -5.82
CA GLY A 315 -17.62 27.81 -7.07
C GLY A 315 -17.30 26.90 -8.26
N ASP A 316 -16.33 27.30 -9.09
CA ASP A 316 -15.93 26.56 -10.30
C ASP A 316 -14.71 25.64 -10.08
N ASN A 317 -14.33 25.42 -8.82
CA ASN A 317 -13.15 24.65 -8.46
C ASN A 317 -13.52 23.45 -7.58
N VAL A 318 -12.85 22.34 -7.83
CA VAL A 318 -12.81 21.15 -6.98
C VAL A 318 -11.58 21.24 -6.09
N TYR A 319 -11.81 21.17 -4.78
CA TYR A 319 -10.76 21.13 -3.77
C TYR A 319 -10.62 19.69 -3.29
N SER A 320 -9.37 19.21 -3.22
CA SER A 320 -9.08 17.91 -2.63
C SER A 320 -7.98 18.00 -1.60
N VAL A 321 -8.14 17.27 -0.50
CA VAL A 321 -7.15 17.10 0.56
C VAL A 321 -6.97 15.61 0.81
N GLN A 322 -5.73 15.14 0.82
CA GLN A 322 -5.38 13.74 1.04
C GLN A 322 -4.27 13.62 2.08
N PHE A 323 -4.36 12.64 2.96
CA PHE A 323 -3.35 12.37 3.99
C PHE A 323 -3.53 10.96 4.57
N VAL A 324 -2.54 10.50 5.33
CA VAL A 324 -2.61 9.28 6.15
C VAL A 324 -2.63 9.68 7.61
N ALA A 325 -3.65 9.26 8.34
CA ALA A 325 -3.75 9.39 9.79
C ALA A 325 -3.37 8.07 10.46
N ARG A 326 -2.46 8.11 11.43
CA ARG A 326 -2.10 6.98 12.28
C ARG A 326 -2.73 7.15 13.65
N TYR A 327 -3.58 6.19 14.02
CA TYR A 327 -4.20 6.09 15.33
C TYR A 327 -3.53 4.99 16.15
N PRO A 328 -2.80 5.32 17.23
CA PRO A 328 -2.29 4.30 18.14
C PRO A 328 -3.44 3.61 18.88
N ASN A 329 -3.21 2.36 19.26
CA ASN A 329 -4.07 1.68 20.23
C ASN A 329 -3.77 2.25 21.61
N CYS A 330 -4.73 3.01 22.16
CA CYS A 330 -4.56 3.69 23.43
C CYS A 330 -4.36 2.72 24.61
N ASP A 331 -4.85 1.48 24.51
CA ASP A 331 -4.69 0.44 25.52
C ASP A 331 -3.23 -0.04 25.69
N ASN A 332 -2.33 0.39 24.80
CA ASN A 332 -0.90 0.11 24.91
C ASN A 332 -0.16 1.06 25.86
N TYR A 333 -0.80 2.13 26.33
CA TYR A 333 -0.19 3.12 27.22
C TYR A 333 -0.54 2.88 28.70
N SER A 334 0.15 3.59 29.59
CA SER A 334 -0.20 3.62 31.02
C SER A 334 -1.60 4.21 31.24
N GLU A 335 -2.24 3.94 32.38
CA GLU A 335 -3.64 4.34 32.63
C GLU A 335 -3.89 5.85 32.40
N GLU A 336 -2.97 6.70 32.85
CA GLU A 336 -3.05 8.15 32.65
C GLU A 336 -2.87 8.56 31.17
N GLU A 337 -1.92 7.95 30.46
CA GLU A 337 -1.66 8.23 29.05
C GLU A 337 -2.74 7.67 28.12
N SER A 338 -3.32 6.52 28.47
CA SER A 338 -4.43 5.92 27.74
C SER A 338 -5.65 6.83 27.75
N ILE A 339 -5.99 7.44 28.90
CA ILE A 339 -7.07 8.43 29.00
C ILE A 339 -6.79 9.65 28.13
N LYS A 340 -5.55 10.18 28.13
CA LYS A 340 -5.17 11.31 27.28
C LYS A 340 -5.26 10.98 25.79
N CYS A 341 -4.79 9.79 25.39
CA CYS A 341 -4.89 9.28 24.03
C CYS A 341 -6.35 9.13 23.57
N GLN A 342 -7.22 8.55 24.41
CA GLN A 342 -8.64 8.39 24.10
C GLN A 342 -9.34 9.75 23.99
N THR A 343 -9.08 10.66 24.94
CA THR A 343 -9.65 12.02 24.92
C THR A 343 -9.24 12.79 23.68
N GLU A 344 -7.96 12.70 23.28
CA GLU A 344 -7.50 13.31 22.02
C GLU A 344 -8.23 12.69 20.82
N ARG A 345 -8.33 11.37 20.73
CA ARG A 345 -9.04 10.70 19.63
C ARG A 345 -10.52 11.06 19.53
N GLU A 346 -11.20 11.27 20.65
CA GLU A 346 -12.62 11.65 20.67
C GLU A 346 -12.85 13.13 20.35
N SER A 347 -11.90 13.99 20.71
CA SER A 347 -11.98 15.44 20.47
C SER A 347 -11.44 15.87 19.11
N PHE A 348 -10.65 15.03 18.44
CA PHE A 348 -10.06 15.34 17.14
C PHE A 348 -11.06 15.18 16.00
N ASP A 349 -11.83 16.23 15.72
CA ASP A 349 -12.77 16.28 14.60
C ASP A 349 -12.03 16.58 13.28
N LEU A 350 -11.64 15.52 12.57
CA LEU A 350 -10.97 15.63 11.27
C LEU A 350 -11.78 16.38 10.23
N ASP A 351 -13.09 16.28 10.26
CA ASP A 351 -13.95 16.85 9.23
C ASP A 351 -13.93 18.37 9.29
N ILE A 352 -14.03 18.92 10.51
CA ILE A 352 -13.92 20.36 10.75
C ILE A 352 -12.51 20.87 10.42
N LEU A 353 -11.48 20.10 10.75
CA LEU A 353 -10.09 20.47 10.47
C LEU A 353 -9.82 20.56 8.96
N VAL A 354 -10.23 19.55 8.20
CA VAL A 354 -10.06 19.53 6.74
C VAL A 354 -10.85 20.64 6.07
N ASP A 355 -12.10 20.87 6.49
CA ASP A 355 -12.92 21.97 5.97
C ASP A 355 -12.24 23.33 6.24
N SER A 356 -11.69 23.55 7.43
CA SER A 356 -10.94 24.77 7.74
C SER A 356 -9.71 24.96 6.84
N GLU A 357 -8.98 23.88 6.51
CA GLU A 357 -7.84 23.99 5.58
C GLU A 357 -8.28 24.29 4.15
N ILE A 358 -9.36 23.68 3.69
CA ILE A 358 -9.92 23.97 2.36
C ILE A 358 -10.36 25.44 2.26
N GLU A 359 -10.98 25.97 3.33
CA GLU A 359 -11.35 27.38 3.39
C GLU A 359 -10.13 28.32 3.35
N LYS A 360 -9.00 27.95 3.97
CA LYS A 360 -7.73 28.69 3.86
C LYS A 360 -7.09 28.60 2.48
N ILE A 361 -7.21 27.45 1.81
CA ILE A 361 -6.73 27.26 0.44
C ILE A 361 -7.57 28.10 -0.55
N ARG A 362 -8.86 28.28 -0.24
CA ARG A 362 -9.79 29.11 -1.03
C ARG A 362 -9.54 30.61 -0.86
N SER A 363 -9.19 31.06 0.34
CA SER A 363 -8.97 32.48 0.68
C SER A 363 -7.68 33.02 0.09
#